data_AF-A0A1B8P2N2-F1
#
_entry.id   AF-A0A1B8P2N2-F1
#
_cell.length_a   1.000
_cell.length_b   1.000
_cell.length_c   1.000
_cell.angle_alpha   90.00
_cell.angle_beta   90.00
_cell.angle_gamma   90.00
#
_symmetry.space_group_name_H-M   'P 1'
#
loop_
_entity.id
_entity.type
_entity.pdbx_description
1 polymer ?
#
loop_
_entity_poly.entity_id
_entity_poly.type
_entity_poly.pdbx_seq_one_letter_code
_entity_poly.pdbx_strand_id
1 'polypeptide(L)'
;MVLVGAQSDAFGSIEMHRSMNHDGMASMEAVSRLELSPDEHIEFAPQGYHLMLMDQVGSLSVGDSVDITLEFEQRDPLTVGFKAVSPTSM
;
A
#
# COMPACT_ATOMS: atom_id res chain seq x y z
N MET A 1 -7.26 10.45 -12.02
CA MET A 1 -7.33 8.98 -11.90
C MET A 1 -7.41 8.64 -10.43
N VAL A 2 -8.23 7.68 -10.00
CA VAL A 2 -8.46 7.46 -8.56
C VAL A 2 -8.14 6.02 -8.19
N LEU A 3 -7.20 5.85 -7.26
CA LEU A 3 -6.90 4.58 -6.59
C LEU A 3 -7.85 4.45 -5.40
N VAL A 4 -8.57 3.33 -5.30
CA VAL A 4 -9.60 3.11 -4.27
C VAL A 4 -9.28 1.93 -3.36
N GLY A 5 -8.29 1.11 -3.70
CA GLY A 5 -7.93 -0.02 -2.88
C GLY A 5 -6.79 -0.83 -3.45
N ALA A 6 -6.48 -1.90 -2.73
CA ALA A 6 -5.56 -2.94 -3.15
C ALA A 6 -6.02 -4.27 -2.57
N GLN A 7 -5.63 -5.37 -3.23
CA GLN A 7 -5.90 -6.72 -2.76
C GLN A 7 -4.75 -7.68 -3.13
N SER A 8 -4.66 -8.79 -2.41
CA SER A 8 -3.68 -9.85 -2.64
C SER A 8 -4.21 -11.17 -2.11
N ASP A 9 -3.85 -12.29 -2.74
CA ASP A 9 -4.17 -13.62 -2.21
C ASP A 9 -3.37 -13.96 -0.94
N ALA A 10 -2.28 -13.22 -0.68
CA ALA A 10 -1.41 -13.42 0.48
C ALA A 10 -1.91 -12.73 1.76
N PHE A 11 -2.92 -11.87 1.68
CA PHE A 11 -3.40 -11.05 2.79
C PHE A 11 -4.93 -10.95 2.77
N GLY A 12 -5.58 -11.15 3.92
CA GLY A 12 -7.05 -11.08 4.02
C GLY A 12 -7.61 -9.68 3.77
N SER A 13 -6.85 -8.63 4.08
CA SER A 13 -7.21 -7.26 3.72
C SER A 13 -5.99 -6.37 3.53
N ILE A 14 -6.13 -5.39 2.64
CA ILE A 14 -5.12 -4.35 2.42
C ILE A 14 -5.81 -2.99 2.51
N GLU A 15 -5.28 -2.12 3.35
CA GLU A 15 -5.78 -0.75 3.53
C GLU A 15 -4.72 0.27 3.09
N MET A 16 -5.14 1.38 2.49
CA MET A 16 -4.23 2.50 2.18
C MET A 16 -4.21 3.45 3.36
N HIS A 17 -3.03 3.80 3.85
CA HIS A 17 -2.84 4.67 5.02
C HIS A 17 -1.85 5.78 4.69
N ARG A 18 -1.95 6.90 5.40
CA ARG A 18 -0.98 7.98 5.35
C ARG A 18 -0.44 8.26 6.73
N SER A 19 0.87 8.21 6.88
CA SER A 19 1.54 8.73 8.06
C SER A 19 1.58 10.25 8.02
N MET A 20 1.20 10.87 9.13
CA MET A 20 1.32 12.31 9.34
C MET A 20 2.07 12.56 10.65
N ASN A 21 2.82 13.65 10.72
CA ASN A 21 3.42 14.12 11.96
C ASN A 21 2.80 15.47 12.30
N HIS A 22 2.09 15.54 13.42
CA HIS A 22 1.51 16.77 13.94
C HIS A 22 2.15 17.07 15.28
N ASP A 23 2.96 18.12 15.36
CA ASP A 23 3.63 18.59 16.58
C ASP A 23 4.41 17.49 17.35
N GLY A 24 5.10 16.60 16.62
CA GLY A 24 5.90 15.52 17.19
C GLY A 24 5.11 14.25 17.53
N MET A 25 3.80 14.24 17.30
CA MET A 25 2.99 13.04 17.36
C MET A 25 2.79 12.45 15.96
N ALA A 26 3.30 11.23 15.76
CA ALA A 26 3.02 10.44 14.58
C ALA A 26 1.59 9.89 14.64
N SER A 27 0.79 10.17 13.62
CA SER A 27 -0.53 9.59 13.40
C SER A 27 -0.55 8.83 12.07
N MET A 28 -1.44 7.84 11.99
CA MET A 28 -1.76 7.13 10.75
C MET A 28 -3.23 7.37 10.45
N GLU A 29 -3.53 7.81 9.24
CA GLU A 29 -4.89 8.05 8.77
C GLU A 29 -5.21 7.07 7.64
N ALA A 30 -6.33 6.36 7.77
CA ALA A 30 -6.82 5.50 6.69
C ALA A 30 -7.34 6.36 5.53
N VAL A 31 -6.96 5.96 4.31
CA VAL A 31 -7.24 6.67 3.07
C VAL A 31 -8.13 5.76 2.21
N SER A 32 -9.39 6.14 2.01
CA SER A 32 -10.32 5.35 1.20
C SER A 32 -10.18 5.60 -0.31
N ARG A 33 -9.58 6.73 -0.69
CA ARG A 33 -9.40 7.15 -2.09
C ARG A 33 -8.19 8.05 -2.23
N LEU A 34 -7.48 7.88 -3.33
CA LEU A 34 -6.28 8.63 -3.63
C LEU A 34 -6.35 9.08 -5.09
N GLU A 35 -6.55 10.39 -5.26
CA GLU A 35 -6.65 11.03 -6.56
C GLU A 35 -5.24 11.33 -7.08
N LEU A 36 -4.98 10.90 -8.31
CA LEU A 36 -3.75 11.16 -9.05
C LEU A 36 -4.10 12.03 -10.26
N SER A 37 -3.50 13.21 -10.32
CA SER A 37 -3.51 14.05 -11.52
C SER A 37 -2.61 13.45 -12.62
N PRO A 38 -2.79 13.78 -13.92
CA PRO A 38 -2.02 13.18 -15.02
C PRO A 38 -0.49 13.30 -14.91
N ASP A 39 0.00 14.34 -14.23
CA ASP A 39 1.43 14.63 -14.03
C ASP A 39 1.87 14.43 -12.56
N GLU A 40 1.00 13.85 -11.74
CA GLU A 40 1.24 13.65 -10.32
C GLU A 40 1.73 12.24 -10.05
N HIS A 41 2.80 12.15 -9.27
CA HIS A 41 3.36 10.90 -8.78
C HIS A 41 3.18 10.84 -7.28
N ILE A 42 2.53 9.78 -6.81
CA ILE A 42 2.41 9.50 -5.39
C ILE A 42 3.30 8.31 -5.06
N GLU A 43 4.20 8.54 -4.11
CA GLU A 43 5.11 7.53 -3.61
C GLU A 43 4.57 6.90 -2.33
N PHE A 44 4.59 5.57 -2.30
CA PHE A 44 4.32 4.80 -1.09
C PHE A 44 5.66 4.56 -0.39
N ALA A 45 5.93 5.31 0.67
CA ALA A 45 7.20 5.31 1.40
C ALA A 45 6.96 5.52 2.91
N PRO A 46 7.91 5.10 3.77
CA PRO A 46 7.87 5.38 5.19
C PRO A 46 7.62 6.87 5.47
N GLN A 47 6.81 7.19 6.49
CA GLN A 47 6.40 8.56 6.84
C GLN A 47 5.52 9.27 5.78
N GLY A 48 5.09 8.56 4.74
CA GLY A 48 4.13 9.02 3.74
C GLY A 48 2.97 8.04 3.58
N TYR A 49 2.56 7.78 2.34
CA TYR A 49 1.56 6.78 2.03
C TYR A 49 2.14 5.37 2.17
N HIS A 50 1.36 4.43 2.66
CA HIS A 50 1.75 3.02 2.74
C HIS A 50 0.50 2.12 2.63
N LEU A 51 0.71 0.89 2.19
CA LEU A 51 -0.30 -0.15 2.24
C LEU A 51 -0.13 -0.93 3.53
N MET A 52 -1.17 -0.96 4.36
CA MET A 52 -1.24 -1.79 5.54
C MET A 52 -1.79 -3.16 5.14
N LEU A 53 -0.93 -4.17 5.22
CA LEU A 53 -1.25 -5.55 4.86
C LEU A 53 -1.67 -6.29 6.14
N MET A 54 -2.90 -6.79 6.19
CA MET A 54 -3.47 -7.45 7.37
C MET A 54 -3.85 -8.89 7.05
N ASP A 55 -3.99 -9.70 8.10
CA ASP A 55 -4.43 -11.09 8.01
C ASP A 55 -3.60 -11.91 7.00
N GLN A 56 -2.29 -11.94 7.21
CA GLN A 56 -1.36 -12.71 6.38
C GLN A 56 -1.82 -14.17 6.27
N VAL A 57 -1.98 -14.63 5.03
CA VAL A 57 -2.37 -15.99 4.68
C VAL A 57 -1.10 -16.79 4.38
N GLY A 58 -0.86 -17.84 5.16
CA GLY A 58 0.34 -18.68 5.00
C GLY A 58 1.62 -18.01 5.49
N SER A 59 2.77 -18.51 5.03
CA SER A 59 4.09 -18.00 5.43
C SER A 59 4.65 -17.02 4.40
N LEU A 60 5.11 -15.86 4.87
CA LEU A 60 5.86 -14.89 4.10
C LEU A 60 7.32 -14.87 4.56
N SER A 61 8.25 -15.15 3.65
CA SER A 61 9.68 -15.12 3.90
C SER A 61 10.35 -13.93 3.20
N VAL A 62 11.46 -13.45 3.76
CA VAL A 62 12.27 -12.42 3.09
C VAL A 62 12.75 -12.95 1.74
N GLY A 63 12.51 -12.16 0.70
CA GLY A 63 12.85 -12.49 -0.67
C GLY A 63 11.70 -13.01 -1.52
N ASP A 64 10.58 -13.39 -0.89
CA ASP A 64 9.38 -13.83 -1.61
C ASP A 64 8.80 -12.70 -2.45
N SER A 65 8.13 -13.08 -3.54
CA SER A 65 7.35 -12.16 -4.36
C SER A 65 5.89 -12.22 -3.92
N VAL A 66 5.31 -11.06 -3.62
CA VAL A 66 3.90 -10.87 -3.28
C VAL A 66 3.26 -10.04 -4.38
N ASP A 67 2.28 -10.60 -5.05
CA ASP A 67 1.49 -9.85 -6.02
C ASP A 67 0.41 -9.05 -5.29
N ILE A 68 0.41 -7.73 -5.53
CA ILE A 68 -0.63 -6.81 -5.04
C ILE A 68 -1.31 -6.22 -6.26
N THR A 69 -2.64 -6.35 -6.29
CA THR A 69 -3.49 -5.78 -7.33
C THR A 69 -4.07 -4.47 -6.84
N LEU A 70 -3.69 -3.38 -7.50
CA LEU A 70 -4.20 -2.03 -7.25
C LEU A 70 -5.53 -1.83 -7.98
N GLU A 71 -6.52 -1.32 -7.26
CA GLU A 71 -7.88 -1.12 -7.75
C GLU A 71 -8.19 0.36 -7.98
N PHE A 72 -8.78 0.65 -9.13
CA PHE A 72 -9.06 2.02 -9.56
C PHE A 72 -10.51 2.17 -10.03
N GLU A 73 -11.10 3.35 -9.88
CA GLU A 73 -12.53 3.54 -10.21
C GLU A 73 -12.86 3.44 -11.71
N GLN A 74 -11.94 3.83 -12.59
CA GLN A 74 -12.22 4.03 -14.03
C GLN A 74 -11.15 3.42 -14.94
N ARG A 75 -10.46 2.39 -14.47
CA ARG A 75 -9.41 1.68 -15.22
C ARG A 75 -9.29 0.27 -14.70
N ASP A 76 -8.75 -0.60 -15.54
CA ASP A 76 -8.48 -1.98 -15.14
C ASP A 76 -7.53 -2.03 -13.93
N PRO A 77 -7.71 -3.02 -13.04
CA PRO A 77 -6.79 -3.25 -11.95
C PRO A 77 -5.37 -3.49 -12.46
N LEU A 78 -4.38 -3.06 -11.67
CA LEU A 78 -2.97 -3.25 -12.00
C LEU A 78 -2.31 -4.15 -10.96
N THR A 79 -1.91 -5.34 -11.36
CA THR A 79 -1.13 -6.25 -10.51
C THR A 79 0.35 -5.91 -10.60
N VAL A 80 0.98 -5.73 -9.44
CA VAL A 80 2.40 -5.43 -9.29
C VAL A 80 3.01 -6.40 -8.30
N GLY A 81 4.12 -7.03 -8.68
CA GLY A 81 4.89 -7.92 -7.81
C GLY A 81 5.84 -7.13 -6.91
N PHE A 82 5.72 -7.31 -5.60
CA PHE A 82 6.58 -6.71 -4.59
C PHE A 82 7.46 -7.76 -3.94
N LYS A 83 8.71 -7.40 -3.64
CA LYS A 83 9.62 -8.30 -2.92
C LYS A 83 9.49 -8.07 -1.42
N ALA A 84 9.25 -9.13 -0.66
CA ALA A 84 9.29 -9.08 0.79
C ALA A 84 10.72 -8.79 1.27
N VAL A 85 10.88 -7.74 2.07
CA VAL A 85 12.16 -7.32 2.65
C VAL A 85 12.05 -7.27 4.17
N SER A 86 13.20 -7.32 4.85
CA SER A 86 13.19 -7.20 6.31
C SER A 86 12.90 -5.75 6.75
N PRO A 87 12.22 -5.53 7.88
CA PRO A 87 11.92 -4.17 8.38
C PRO A 87 13.17 -3.32 8.63
N THR A 88 14.30 -3.95 8.90
CA THR A 88 15.60 -3.30 9.17
C THR A 88 16.36 -2.93 7.89
N SER A 89 15.83 -3.26 6.71
CA SER A 89 16.45 -2.98 5.41
C SER A 89 16.00 -1.67 4.77
N MET A 90 15.11 -0.92 5.43
CA MET A 90 14.55 0.36 4.96
C MET A 90 15.19 1.55 5.66
#